data_AF-A0A392UPR2-F1
#
_entry.id   AF-A0A392UPR2-F1
#
_cell.length_a   1.000
_cell.length_b   1.000
_cell.length_c   1.000
_cell.angle_alpha   90.00
_cell.angle_beta   90.00
_cell.angle_gamma   90.00
#
_symmetry.space_group_name_H-M   'P 1'
#
loop_
_entity.id
_entity.type
_entity.pdbx_description
1 polymer ?
#
loop_
_entity_poly.entity_id
_entity_poly.type
_entity_poly.pdbx_seq_one_letter_code
_entity_poly.pdbx_strand_id
1 'polypeptide(L)' 'DEVLADSGQTTEDLLDPGEVSGGDPSPTTDGEHFQLSTAALRGPPSPRTLRVEGRINELQVTILIDSGSSHNIMQPRV' A
#
# COMPACT_ATOMS: atom_id res chain seq x y z
N ASP A 1 -18.40 -60.45 39.45
CA ASP A 1 -19.67 -60.10 38.80
C ASP A 1 -19.46 -59.15 37.63
N GLU A 2 -20.13 -59.50 36.54
CA GLU A 2 -20.49 -58.76 35.33
C GLU A 2 -20.63 -57.22 35.48
N VAL A 3 -20.50 -56.33 34.50
CA VAL A 3 -20.26 -56.35 33.04
C VAL A 3 -20.02 -54.90 32.59
N LEU A 4 -19.15 -54.75 31.58
CA LEU A 4 -19.15 -53.82 30.45
C LEU A 4 -20.18 -52.67 30.41
N ALA A 5 -19.66 -51.45 30.26
CA ALA A 5 -20.19 -50.48 29.30
C ALA A 5 -19.00 -49.82 28.59
N ASP A 6 -18.61 -50.44 27.50
CA ASP A 6 -17.88 -49.82 26.39
C ASP A 6 -18.83 -48.87 25.66
N SER A 7 -18.36 -47.66 25.36
CA SER A 7 -18.67 -46.95 24.12
C SER A 7 -17.66 -45.81 24.01
N GLY A 8 -16.56 -46.10 23.30
CA GLY A 8 -15.60 -45.10 22.88
C GLY A 8 -16.20 -44.03 21.95
N GLN A 9 -15.48 -42.92 21.82
CA GLN A 9 -14.92 -42.46 20.55
C GLN A 9 -14.38 -41.03 20.72
N THR A 10 -13.06 -40.93 20.62
CA THR A 10 -12.37 -39.83 19.94
C THR A 10 -13.09 -39.46 18.66
N THR A 11 -13.65 -38.25 18.61
CA THR A 11 -13.80 -37.45 17.39
C THR A 11 -13.67 -35.99 17.79
N GLU A 12 -12.44 -35.58 18.12
CA GLU A 12 -12.01 -34.18 17.97
C GLU A 12 -11.84 -33.89 16.46
N ASP A 13 -12.92 -34.02 15.70
CA ASP A 13 -12.99 -33.59 14.30
C ASP A 13 -14.47 -33.63 13.86
N LEU A 14 -14.90 -32.67 13.04
CA LEU A 14 -16.26 -32.42 12.53
C LEU A 14 -17.11 -31.43 13.33
N LEU A 15 -16.64 -30.17 13.40
CA LEU A 15 -17.53 -29.01 13.27
C LEU A 15 -17.44 -28.47 11.83
N ASP A 16 -18.49 -28.82 11.07
CA ASP A 16 -19.14 -28.19 9.91
C ASP A 16 -18.30 -27.54 8.77
N PRO A 17 -18.30 -28.11 7.53
CA PRO A 17 -17.78 -27.45 6.33
C PRO A 17 -18.84 -26.46 5.81
N GLY A 18 -19.11 -25.40 6.57
CA GLY A 18 -20.32 -24.59 6.36
C GLY A 18 -20.17 -23.08 6.51
N GLU A 19 -19.21 -22.57 7.27
CA GLU A 19 -18.95 -21.13 7.31
C GLU A 19 -17.87 -20.75 6.29
N VAL A 20 -18.28 -20.71 5.02
CA VAL A 20 -17.76 -19.69 4.13
C VAL A 20 -18.13 -18.35 4.78
N SER A 21 -17.24 -17.84 5.62
CA SER A 21 -17.29 -16.45 6.03
C SER A 21 -17.15 -15.66 4.74
N GLY A 22 -18.30 -15.30 4.17
CA GLY A 22 -18.47 -14.28 3.15
C GLY A 22 -18.13 -12.94 3.78
N GLY A 23 -16.93 -12.84 4.37
CA GLY A 23 -16.24 -11.60 4.51
C GLY A 23 -16.05 -11.13 3.08
N ASP A 24 -16.92 -10.21 2.68
CA ASP A 24 -16.65 -9.27 1.60
C ASP A 24 -15.14 -9.00 1.63
N PRO A 25 -14.39 -9.15 0.52
CA PRO A 25 -12.99 -8.78 0.52
C PRO A 25 -12.98 -7.31 0.93
N SER A 26 -12.58 -7.05 2.18
CA SER A 26 -12.32 -5.70 2.65
C SER A 26 -11.42 -5.12 1.58
N PRO A 27 -11.77 -3.97 0.94
CA PRO A 27 -10.94 -3.44 -0.12
C PRO A 27 -9.55 -3.32 0.47
N THR A 28 -8.63 -4.17 0.03
CA THR A 28 -7.24 -4.07 0.44
C THR A 28 -6.88 -2.70 -0.05
N THR A 29 -6.72 -1.76 0.87
CA THR A 29 -6.37 -0.38 0.56
C THR A 29 -4.88 -0.35 0.21
N ASP A 30 -4.41 -1.35 -0.52
CA ASP A 30 -3.11 -1.43 -1.18
C ASP A 30 -3.16 -0.63 -2.49
N GLY A 31 -4.01 0.39 -2.56
CA GLY A 31 -3.83 1.46 -3.53
C GLY A 31 -2.65 2.27 -3.04
N GLU A 32 -1.52 2.19 -3.74
CA GLU A 32 -0.36 3.03 -3.48
C GLU A 32 -0.80 4.50 -3.37
N HIS A 33 -0.88 5.02 -2.15
CA HIS A 33 -1.38 6.37 -1.94
C HIS A 33 -0.40 7.35 -2.58
N PHE A 34 -0.90 8.20 -3.46
CA PHE A 34 -0.13 9.30 -4.03
C PHE A 34 0.25 10.28 -2.92
N GLN A 35 1.55 10.41 -2.64
CA GLN A 35 2.09 11.30 -1.61
C GLN A 35 2.94 12.37 -2.25
N LEU A 36 2.50 13.63 -2.10
CA LEU A 36 3.24 14.81 -2.47
C LEU A 36 3.65 15.56 -1.21
N SER A 37 4.93 15.86 -1.06
CA SER A 37 5.39 16.55 0.14
C SER A 37 4.99 18.03 0.14
N THR A 38 4.87 18.60 1.33
CA THR A 38 4.67 20.05 1.50
C THR A 38 5.84 20.88 0.94
N ALA A 39 7.04 20.30 0.90
CA ALA A 39 8.22 20.97 0.36
C ALA A 39 8.18 21.03 -1.18
N ALA A 40 7.67 19.98 -1.83
CA ALA A 40 7.41 19.99 -3.26
C ALA A 40 6.29 20.98 -3.63
N LEU A 41 5.25 21.09 -2.80
CA LEU A 41 4.14 22.03 -3.03
C LEU A 41 4.53 23.50 -2.86
N ARG A 42 5.30 23.82 -1.80
CA ARG A 42 5.69 25.21 -1.49
C ARG A 42 6.83 25.71 -2.37
N GLY A 43 7.61 24.81 -2.95
CA GLY A 43 8.78 25.15 -3.75
C GLY A 43 9.94 25.75 -2.93
N PRO A 44 11.00 26.20 -3.62
CA PRO A 44 12.19 26.74 -2.98
C PRO A 44 11.95 28.09 -2.28
N PRO A 45 12.72 28.40 -1.21
CA PRO A 45 13.77 27.57 -0.63
C PRO A 45 13.20 26.57 0.41
N SER A 46 13.44 25.28 0.20
CA SER A 46 13.25 24.24 1.21
C SER A 46 14.56 23.45 1.37
N PRO A 47 15.05 23.21 2.59
CA PRO A 47 16.26 22.42 2.80
C PRO A 47 16.11 20.94 2.41
N ARG A 48 14.87 20.48 2.17
CA ARG A 48 14.57 19.10 1.77
C ARG A 48 14.40 18.93 0.26
N THR A 49 14.52 19.99 -0.52
CA THR A 49 14.40 19.91 -1.98
C THR A 49 15.63 20.47 -2.67
N LEU A 50 16.05 19.80 -3.74
CA LEU A 50 17.13 20.25 -4.60
C LEU A 50 16.54 20.59 -5.97
N ARG A 51 16.80 21.81 -6.45
CA ARG A 51 16.44 22.22 -7.81
C ARG A 51 17.63 21.98 -8.73
N VAL A 52 17.41 21.16 -9.75
CA VAL A 52 18.38 20.88 -10.81
C VAL A 52 17.84 21.45 -12.12
N GLU A 53 18.68 22.20 -12.82
CA GLU A 53 18.35 22.70 -14.15
C GLU A 53 19.17 21.97 -15.19
N GLY A 54 18.56 21.66 -16.33
CA GLY A 54 19.21 20.91 -17.38
C GLY A 54 18.42 20.94 -18.67
N ARG A 55 18.85 20.10 -19.62
CA ARG A 55 18.26 20.03 -20.94
C ARG A 55 17.99 18.57 -21.28
N ILE A 56 16.78 18.27 -21.74
CA ILE A 56 16.40 16.98 -22.31
C ILE A 56 16.06 17.23 -23.78
N ASN A 57 16.83 16.63 -24.69
CA ASN A 57 16.83 16.97 -26.12
C ASN A 57 17.05 18.47 -26.34
N GLU A 58 16.04 19.19 -26.86
CA GLU A 58 16.07 20.64 -27.06
C GLU A 58 15.26 21.43 -26.04
N LEU A 59 14.67 20.76 -25.06
CA LEU A 59 13.84 21.38 -24.04
C LEU A 59 14.63 21.67 -22.77
N GLN A 60 14.64 22.93 -22.35
CA GLN A 60 15.13 23.31 -21.03
C GLN A 60 14.15 22.81 -19.97
N VAL A 61 14.66 22.09 -18.97
CA VAL A 61 13.87 21.52 -17.88
C VAL A 61 14.38 21.98 -16.52
N THR A 62 13.47 22.02 -15.55
CA THR A 62 13.79 22.20 -14.13
C THR A 62 13.21 21.01 -13.38
N ILE A 63 14.07 20.28 -12.68
CA ILE A 63 13.71 19.10 -11.89
C ILE A 63 13.80 19.48 -10.41
N LEU A 64 12.73 19.20 -9.66
CA LEU A 64 12.73 19.29 -8.21
C LEU A 64 12.92 17.89 -7.64
N ILE A 65 14.02 17.67 -6.94
CA ILE A 65 14.31 16.41 -6.24
C ILE A 65 13.84 16.58 -4.81
N ASP A 66 12.93 15.73 -4.36
CA ASP A 66 12.31 15.76 -3.04
C ASP A 66 12.19 14.34 -2.48
N SER A 67 12.84 14.08 -1.35
CA SER A 67 12.80 12.76 -0.70
C SER A 67 11.48 12.48 0.03
N GLY A 68 10.60 13.47 0.16
CA GLY A 68 9.31 13.34 0.84
C GLY A 68 8.12 13.02 -0.07
N SER A 69 8.34 12.87 -1.38
CA SER A 69 7.29 12.54 -2.35
C SER A 69 7.42 11.10 -2.81
N SER A 70 6.30 10.40 -3.02
CA SER A 70 6.31 9.00 -3.45
C SER A 70 6.31 8.83 -4.97
N HIS A 71 5.93 9.86 -5.71
CA HIS A 71 5.79 9.81 -7.16
C HIS A 71 6.49 10.98 -7.85
N ASN A 72 6.97 10.72 -9.07
CA ASN A 72 7.42 11.77 -9.96
C ASN A 72 6.23 12.43 -10.64
N ILE A 73 6.28 13.75 -10.77
CA ILE A 73 5.22 14.54 -11.40
C ILE A 73 5.86 15.40 -12.49
N MET A 74 5.26 15.36 -13.68
CA MET A 74 5.60 16.27 -14.76
C MET A 74 4.43 17.21 -15.01
N GLN A 75 4.68 18.50 -14.87
CA GLN A 75 3.71 19.53 -15.20
C GLN A 75 4.02 20.07 -16.61
N PRO A 76 3.14 19.87 -17.60
CA PRO A 76 3.29 20.49 -18.91
C PRO A 76 3.28 22.02 -18.76
N ARG A 77 4.19 22.69 -19.46
CA ARG A 77 4.11 24.16 -19.61
C ARG A 77 3.26 24.45 -20.85
N VAL A 78 2.18 25.21 -20.65
CA VAL A 78 1.38 25.82 -21.73
C VAL A 78 2.05 27.08 -22.23
#